data_AF-A0A7W7T4C6-F1
#
_entry.id   AF-A0A7W7T4C6-F1
#
_cell.length_a   1.000
_cell.length_b   1.000
_cell.length_c   1.000
_cell.angle_alpha   90.00
_cell.angle_beta   90.00
_cell.angle_gamma   90.00
#
_symmetry.space_group_name_H-M   'P 1'
#
loop_
_entity.id
_entity.type
_entity.pdbx_description
1 polymer ?
#
loop_
_entity_poly.entity_id
_entity_poly.type
_entity_poly.pdbx_seq_one_letter_code
_entity_poly.pdbx_strand_id
1 'polypeptide(L)'
;MRKTPHVTLRPSWCVGPLWIRWSEGIAEPHDADEAAAVLGLDDDLRAAITAWDERFQATFDPTYPPDSAFPTSEDEAAWLTEGRRLALRLRAALPHLSVDHETIGGRAVPLDEDTPL
;
A
#
# COMPACT_ATOMS: atom_id res chain seq x y z
N MET A 1 -11.84 -0.66 -25.72
CA MET A 1 -11.69 -1.48 -24.50
C MET A 1 -11.48 -0.53 -23.33
N ARG A 2 -12.24 -0.64 -22.24
CA ARG A 2 -11.91 0.08 -21.00
C ARG A 2 -10.73 -0.66 -20.37
N LYS A 3 -9.66 0.06 -19.99
CA LYS A 3 -8.58 -0.54 -19.19
C LYS A 3 -9.14 -0.94 -17.83
N THR A 4 -8.69 -2.07 -17.31
CA THR A 4 -8.99 -2.52 -15.95
C THR A 4 -8.48 -1.47 -14.96
N PRO A 5 -9.29 -1.04 -13.97
CA PRO A 5 -8.79 -0.14 -12.94
C PRO A 5 -7.64 -0.80 -12.17
N HIS A 6 -6.75 0.03 -11.66
CA HIS A 6 -5.50 -0.39 -11.06
C HIS A 6 -5.34 0.24 -9.68
N VAL A 7 -4.89 -0.56 -8.72
CA VAL A 7 -4.56 -0.12 -7.37
C VAL A 7 -3.11 -0.48 -7.10
N THR A 8 -2.33 0.49 -6.64
CA THR A 8 -0.98 0.24 -6.11
C THR A 8 -1.01 0.49 -4.60
N LEU A 9 -0.72 -0.54 -3.81
CA LEU A 9 -0.43 -0.37 -2.39
C LEU A 9 1.03 0.07 -2.25
N ARG A 10 1.27 1.29 -1.77
CA ARG A 10 2.64 1.82 -1.62
C ARG A 10 2.73 2.77 -0.44
N PRO A 11 3.87 2.78 0.29
CA PRO A 11 4.10 3.81 1.29
C PRO A 11 4.24 5.18 0.63
N SER A 12 3.68 6.21 1.25
CA SER A 12 3.87 7.60 0.84
C SER A 12 3.65 8.50 2.04
N TRP A 13 4.60 9.37 2.37
CA TRP A 13 4.46 10.23 3.55
C TRP A 13 3.32 11.23 3.38
N CYS A 14 2.58 11.43 4.47
CA CYS A 14 1.52 12.43 4.61
C CYS A 14 0.33 12.27 3.66
N VAL A 15 0.22 11.13 2.97
CA VAL A 15 -0.92 10.78 2.10
C VAL A 15 -1.25 9.31 2.29
N GLY A 16 -2.43 8.90 1.83
CA GLY A 16 -2.86 7.50 1.96
C GLY A 16 -2.08 6.52 1.07
N PRO A 17 -2.07 5.23 1.44
CA PRO A 17 -1.21 4.22 0.81
C PRO A 17 -1.79 3.61 -0.46
N LEU A 18 -3.06 3.88 -0.79
CA LEU A 18 -3.77 3.24 -1.90
C LEU A 18 -3.85 4.18 -3.09
N TRP A 19 -3.00 3.94 -4.08
CA TRP A 19 -2.96 4.76 -5.29
C TRP A 19 -3.87 4.14 -6.35
N ILE A 20 -5.02 4.77 -6.58
CA ILE A 20 -6.08 4.23 -7.43
C ILE A 20 -6.10 4.95 -8.77
N ARG A 21 -6.12 4.17 -9.86
CA ARG A 21 -6.30 4.66 -11.22
C ARG A 21 -7.52 4.01 -11.85
N TRP A 22 -8.57 4.80 -12.07
CA TRP A 22 -9.85 4.36 -12.63
C TRP A 22 -9.88 4.27 -14.16
N SER A 23 -9.09 5.10 -14.85
CA SER A 23 -9.07 5.21 -16.31
C SER A 23 -7.69 5.64 -16.82
N GLU A 24 -7.60 6.11 -18.07
CA GLU A 24 -6.42 6.86 -18.53
C GLU A 24 -6.25 8.09 -17.63
N GLY A 25 -5.09 8.21 -16.98
CA GLY A 25 -4.83 9.23 -15.96
C GLY A 25 -3.72 8.84 -15.00
N ILE A 26 -3.40 9.77 -14.10
CA ILE A 26 -2.47 9.58 -12.98
C ILE A 26 -3.25 8.89 -11.85
N ALA A 27 -2.60 7.99 -11.11
CA ALA A 27 -3.21 7.41 -9.92
C ALA A 27 -3.29 8.46 -8.80
N GLU A 28 -4.38 8.47 -8.04
CA GLU A 28 -4.57 9.38 -6.91
C GLU A 28 -4.44 8.60 -5.59
N PRO A 29 -3.75 9.16 -4.57
CA PRO A 29 -3.62 8.52 -3.27
C PRO A 29 -4.93 8.62 -2.49
N HIS A 30 -5.29 7.52 -1.83
CA HIS A 30 -6.43 7.42 -0.93
C HIS A 30 -5.99 6.76 0.38
N ASP A 31 -6.55 7.24 1.49
CA ASP A 31 -6.47 6.48 2.74
C ASP A 31 -7.36 5.22 2.70
N ALA A 32 -7.27 4.38 3.73
CA ALA A 32 -8.01 3.13 3.76
C ALA A 32 -9.54 3.33 3.87
N ASP A 33 -10.00 4.41 4.52
CA ASP A 33 -11.43 4.72 4.68
C ASP A 33 -12.02 5.21 3.35
N GLU A 34 -11.35 6.14 2.68
CA GLU A 34 -11.70 6.62 1.34
C GLU A 34 -11.73 5.46 0.33
N ALA A 35 -10.69 4.62 0.35
CA ALA A 35 -10.61 3.46 -0.52
C ALA A 35 -11.69 2.43 -0.21
N ALA A 36 -12.03 2.19 1.07
CA ALA A 36 -13.12 1.29 1.45
C ALA A 36 -14.46 1.77 0.89
N ALA A 37 -14.72 3.09 0.92
CA ALA A 37 -15.96 3.66 0.41
C ALA A 37 -16.13 3.47 -1.11
N VAL A 38 -15.03 3.49 -1.88
CA VAL A 38 -15.07 3.42 -3.36
C VAL A 38 -14.78 2.04 -3.93
N LEU A 39 -14.02 1.20 -3.23
CA LEU A 39 -13.66 -0.18 -3.63
C LEU A 39 -14.51 -1.25 -2.92
N GLY A 40 -15.20 -0.91 -1.83
CA GLY A 40 -15.95 -1.87 -1.03
C GLY A 40 -15.05 -2.81 -0.23
N LEU A 41 -13.99 -2.29 0.40
CA LEU A 41 -13.12 -3.07 1.29
C LEU A 41 -13.88 -3.48 2.56
N ASP A 42 -13.64 -4.69 3.04
CA ASP A 42 -14.14 -5.11 4.36
C ASP A 42 -13.41 -4.40 5.50
N ASP A 43 -14.04 -4.41 6.68
CA ASP A 43 -13.53 -3.72 7.87
C ASP A 43 -12.17 -4.24 8.32
N ASP A 44 -11.93 -5.55 8.19
CA ASP A 44 -10.69 -6.20 8.61
C ASP A 44 -9.50 -5.83 7.70
N LEU A 45 -9.71 -5.73 6.39
CA LEU A 45 -8.70 -5.33 5.43
C LEU A 45 -8.43 -3.83 5.52
N ARG A 46 -9.48 -3.02 5.66
CA ARG A 46 -9.36 -1.58 5.91
C ARG A 46 -8.51 -1.32 7.15
N ALA A 47 -8.87 -1.90 8.30
CA ALA A 47 -8.15 -1.71 9.55
C ALA A 47 -6.69 -2.16 9.46
N ALA A 48 -6.41 -3.27 8.76
CA ALA A 48 -5.05 -3.76 8.57
C ALA A 48 -4.20 -2.83 7.69
N ILE A 49 -4.79 -2.25 6.63
CA ILE A 49 -4.10 -1.26 5.78
C ILE A 49 -3.86 0.04 6.56
N THR A 50 -4.83 0.52 7.34
CA THR A 50 -4.65 1.69 8.22
C THR A 50 -3.48 1.48 9.17
N ALA A 51 -3.45 0.36 9.90
CA ALA A 51 -2.38 0.07 10.85
C ALA A 51 -1.00 -0.08 10.17
N TRP A 52 -0.97 -0.64 8.96
CA TRP A 52 0.26 -0.75 8.18
C TRP A 52 0.80 0.61 7.73
N ASP A 53 -0.08 1.51 7.27
CA ASP A 53 0.31 2.86 6.87
C ASP A 53 0.71 3.71 8.07
N GLU A 54 -0.05 3.68 9.17
CA GLU A 54 0.29 4.40 10.40
C GLU A 54 1.68 4.04 10.93
N ARG A 55 2.07 2.76 10.85
CA ARG A 55 3.44 2.32 11.19
C ARG A 55 4.49 2.97 10.31
N PHE A 56 4.23 3.16 9.02
CA PHE A 56 5.13 3.88 8.11
C PHE A 56 5.15 5.37 8.42
N GLN A 57 3.98 6.00 8.60
CA GLN A 57 3.89 7.43 8.94
C GLN A 57 4.59 7.76 10.27
N ALA A 58 4.58 6.84 11.24
CA ALA A 58 5.30 6.99 12.50
C ALA A 58 6.83 7.04 12.35
N THR A 59 7.38 6.60 11.21
CA THR A 59 8.83 6.71 10.92
C THR A 59 9.24 8.08 10.42
N PHE A 60 8.28 8.94 10.06
CA PHE A 60 8.55 10.24 9.48
C PHE A 60 9.20 11.18 10.50
N ASP A 61 10.40 11.68 10.19
CA ASP A 61 11.04 12.76 10.94
C ASP A 61 10.64 14.13 10.34
N PRO A 62 9.76 14.90 11.00
CA PRO A 62 9.34 16.21 10.51
C PRO A 62 10.45 17.27 10.61
N THR A 63 11.49 17.03 11.40
CA THR A 63 12.63 17.94 11.58
C THR A 63 13.59 17.84 10.41
N TYR A 64 13.89 16.60 9.98
CA TYR A 64 14.70 16.32 8.82
C TYR A 64 14.19 15.07 8.09
N PRO A 65 13.25 15.24 7.13
CA PRO A 65 12.63 14.11 6.43
C PRO A 65 13.56 13.04 5.87
N PRO A 66 14.79 13.35 5.38
CA PRO A 66 15.73 12.33 4.92
C PRO A 66 16.19 11.34 6.00
N ASP A 67 16.08 11.67 7.29
CA ASP A 67 16.42 10.78 8.41
C ASP A 67 15.23 9.89 8.86
N SER A 68 14.09 9.97 8.17
CA SER A 68 12.94 9.10 8.43
C SER A 68 13.32 7.64 8.23
N ALA A 69 13.18 6.83 9.29
CA ALA A 69 13.59 5.43 9.27
C ALA A 69 12.80 4.60 10.29
N PHE A 70 12.70 3.30 10.03
CA PHE A 70 12.24 2.35 11.04
C PHE A 70 13.24 2.27 12.19
N PRO A 71 12.80 2.02 13.44
CA PRO A 71 13.70 1.91 14.58
C PRO A 71 14.76 0.81 14.44
N THR A 72 14.39 -0.27 13.76
CA THR A 72 15.27 -1.41 13.46
C THR A 72 15.02 -1.95 12.07
N SER A 73 16.01 -2.65 11.51
CA SER A 73 15.84 -3.37 10.23
C SER A 73 14.84 -4.53 10.34
N GLU A 74 14.62 -5.09 11.54
CA GLU A 74 13.61 -6.12 11.76
C GLU A 74 12.19 -5.54 11.66
N ASP A 75 11.98 -4.33 12.20
CA ASP A 75 10.70 -3.62 12.08
C ASP A 75 10.36 -3.30 10.62
N GLU A 76 11.37 -2.86 9.84
CA GLU A 76 11.23 -2.63 8.40
C GLU A 76 10.91 -3.92 7.64
N ALA A 77 11.64 -5.01 7.90
CA ALA A 77 11.40 -6.30 7.25
C ALA A 77 10.00 -6.87 7.57
N ALA A 78 9.56 -6.74 8.83
CA ALA A 78 8.22 -7.12 9.26
C ALA A 78 7.14 -6.27 8.57
N TRP A 79 7.37 -4.96 8.44
CA TRP A 79 6.48 -4.04 7.75
C TRP A 79 6.38 -4.34 6.24
N LEU A 80 7.50 -4.64 5.57
CA LEU A 80 7.55 -5.05 4.16
C LEU A 80 6.79 -6.36 3.92
N THR A 81 6.98 -7.33 4.82
CA THR A 81 6.28 -8.63 4.80
C THR A 81 4.77 -8.43 4.91
N GLU A 82 4.34 -7.56 5.82
CA GLU A 82 2.93 -7.26 6.00
C GLU A 82 2.33 -6.54 4.80
N GLY A 83 3.03 -5.56 4.22
CA GLY A 83 2.59 -4.85 3.02
C GLY A 83 2.33 -5.80 1.84
N ARG A 84 3.24 -6.77 1.62
CA ARG A 84 3.05 -7.81 0.60
C ARG A 84 1.83 -8.68 0.89
N ARG A 85 1.60 -9.08 2.15
CA ARG A 85 0.40 -9.85 2.54
C ARG A 85 -0.89 -9.07 2.32
N LEU A 86 -0.90 -7.77 2.62
CA LEU A 86 -2.05 -6.90 2.39
C LEU A 86 -2.35 -6.74 0.91
N ALA A 87 -1.33 -6.58 0.06
CA ALA A 87 -1.51 -6.55 -1.38
C ALA A 87 -2.11 -7.84 -1.95
N LEU A 88 -1.69 -9.00 -1.43
CA LEU A 88 -2.29 -10.30 -1.79
C LEU A 88 -3.76 -10.38 -1.36
N ARG A 89 -4.10 -9.90 -0.15
CA ARG A 89 -5.49 -9.83 0.34
C ARG A 89 -6.33 -8.88 -0.51
N LEU A 90 -5.82 -7.71 -0.88
CA LEU A 90 -6.47 -6.77 -1.80
C LEU A 90 -6.76 -7.42 -3.15
N ARG A 91 -5.77 -8.11 -3.73
CA ARG A 91 -5.93 -8.81 -5.01
C ARG A 91 -7.01 -9.89 -4.95
N ALA A 92 -7.09 -10.62 -3.84
CA ALA A 92 -8.12 -11.64 -3.62
C ALA A 92 -9.52 -11.03 -3.43
N ALA A 93 -9.62 -9.91 -2.70
CA ALA A 93 -10.88 -9.20 -2.46
C ALA A 93 -11.41 -8.47 -3.70
N LEU A 94 -10.52 -8.01 -4.58
CA LEU A 94 -10.85 -7.18 -5.75
C LEU A 94 -10.44 -7.85 -7.07
N PRO A 95 -10.99 -9.02 -7.42
CA PRO A 95 -10.54 -9.80 -8.59
C PRO A 95 -10.81 -9.13 -9.94
N HIS A 96 -11.60 -8.05 -9.95
CA HIS A 96 -11.91 -7.25 -11.12
C HIS A 96 -10.90 -6.10 -11.35
N LEU A 97 -9.94 -5.93 -10.43
CA LEU A 97 -8.89 -4.91 -10.50
C LEU A 97 -7.52 -5.54 -10.63
N SER A 98 -6.57 -4.77 -11.17
CA SER A 98 -5.15 -5.10 -11.05
C SER A 98 -4.59 -4.49 -9.78
N VAL A 99 -3.76 -5.24 -9.07
CA VAL A 99 -3.16 -4.82 -7.78
C VAL A 99 -1.65 -5.02 -7.84
N ASP A 100 -0.91 -3.94 -7.56
CA ASP A 100 0.55 -3.94 -7.39
C ASP A 100 0.91 -3.53 -5.95
N HIS A 101 2.15 -3.85 -5.55
CA HIS A 101 2.75 -3.42 -4.29
C HIS A 101 4.10 -2.77 -4.56
N GLU A 102 4.37 -1.60 -3.98
CA GLU A 102 5.70 -0.98 -4.03
C GLU A 102 6.29 -0.83 -2.62
N THR A 103 7.61 -1.00 -2.50
CA THR A 103 8.34 -0.73 -1.25
C THR A 103 8.76 0.73 -1.13
N ILE A 104 9.39 1.05 0.01
CA ILE A 104 10.19 2.26 0.19
C ILE A 104 11.14 2.42 -1.01
N GLY A 105 11.20 3.63 -1.56
CA GLY A 105 11.96 3.94 -2.77
C GLY A 105 11.25 3.65 -4.10
N GLY A 106 9.98 3.18 -4.08
CA GLY A 106 9.16 3.01 -5.28
C GLY A 106 9.48 1.76 -6.11
N ARG A 107 10.09 0.74 -5.50
CA ARG A 107 10.38 -0.52 -6.17
C ARG A 107 9.15 -1.41 -6.12
N ALA A 108 8.59 -1.76 -7.28
CA ALA A 108 7.52 -2.74 -7.38
C ALA A 108 7.98 -4.12 -6.89
N VAL A 109 7.14 -4.78 -6.09
CA VAL A 109 7.36 -6.12 -5.57
C VAL A 109 6.42 -7.09 -6.27
N PRO A 110 6.95 -8.15 -6.90
CA PRO A 110 6.13 -9.23 -7.42
C PRO A 110 5.22 -9.86 -6.34
N LEU A 111 3.96 -10.09 -6.70
CA LEU A 111 2.94 -10.71 -5.85
C LEU A 111 2.77 -12.22 -6.14
N ASP A 112 3.81 -12.87 -6.63
CA ASP A 112 3.93 -14.33 -6.79
C ASP A 112 4.42 -14.96 -5.49
N GLU A 113 3.87 -16.10 -5.07
CA GLU A 113 3.97 -16.59 -3.68
C GLU A 113 5.41 -16.86 -3.20
N ASP A 114 6.36 -17.11 -4.12
CA ASP A 114 7.72 -17.57 -3.81
C ASP A 114 8.84 -16.51 -3.87
N THR A 115 8.55 -15.24 -4.13
CA THR A 115 9.58 -14.19 -4.19
C THR A 115 10.06 -13.76 -2.79
N PRO A 116 11.36 -13.91 -2.44
CA PRO A 116 11.91 -13.37 -1.19
C PRO A 116 11.98 -11.84 -1.25
N LEU A 117 11.76 -11.20 -0.09
CA LEU A 117 11.90 -9.74 0.09
C LEU A 117 13.38 -9.31 0.12
#